data_AF-A0A1Q3EH09-F1
#
_entry.id   AF-A0A1Q3EH09-F1
#
_cell.length_a   1.000
_cell.length_b   1.000
_cell.length_c   1.000
_cell.angle_alpha   90.00
_cell.angle_beta   90.00
_cell.angle_gamma   90.00
#
_symmetry.space_group_name_H-M   'P 1'
#
loop_
_entity.id
_entity.type
_entity.pdbx_description
1 polymer ?
#
loop_
_entity_poly.entity_id
_entity_poly.type
_entity_poly.pdbx_seq_one_letter_code
_entity_poly.pdbx_strand_id
1 'polypeptide(L)'
;MSNKANNEEQTLTKETVSDATNAFQSLAKISSDLLPTELQLMKFAGHYLRLSDETQYFDWDSFLQAVLDYNGKDLVLIYPDGIAVLTEKGRGGELIKGSSDKPTLGRANEPIIPRDQLSAVSDITDYIVYFVTQVVGVSMDASAIYDTVLNAFTNLKWASESGFADFSSSSTGTNSSWEYRITFSAPYSGSSESFLTFVSTIYLEADITNESSWWGLVSSSKQHFHCDITGLKFQVIKGFQDPY
;
A
#
# COMPACT_ATOMS: atom_id res chain seq x y z
N MET A 1 -50.42 35.41 -2.74
CA MET A 1 -49.60 34.93 -1.61
C MET A 1 -49.60 33.43 -1.67
N SER A 2 -48.48 32.83 -2.11
CA SER A 2 -48.29 31.38 -2.08
C SER A 2 -46.79 31.06 -2.08
N ASN A 3 -46.42 30.24 -1.10
CA ASN A 3 -45.29 29.33 -0.97
C ASN A 3 -43.86 29.77 -1.33
N LYS A 4 -43.01 29.80 -0.29
CA LYS A 4 -41.62 29.33 -0.35
C LYS A 4 -41.17 28.88 1.05
N ALA A 5 -41.59 27.67 1.42
CA ALA A 5 -40.86 26.81 2.35
C ALA A 5 -40.38 25.60 1.53
N ASN A 6 -39.21 25.08 1.86
CA ASN A 6 -38.41 24.04 1.18
C ASN A 6 -37.28 24.62 0.30
N ASN A 7 -36.14 24.90 0.94
CA ASN A 7 -34.84 24.70 0.30
C ASN A 7 -33.69 24.57 1.34
N GLU A 8 -33.93 23.83 2.42
CA GLU A 8 -32.90 23.45 3.39
C GLU A 8 -33.00 21.95 3.65
N GLU A 9 -32.72 21.13 2.64
CA GLU A 9 -32.46 19.68 2.80
C GLU A 9 -31.93 19.13 1.47
N GLN A 10 -30.72 19.53 1.05
CA GLN A 10 -30.03 18.87 -0.07
C GLN A 10 -28.51 19.12 -0.15
N THR A 11 -27.86 19.30 1.00
CA THR A 11 -26.40 19.46 1.07
C THR A 11 -25.85 18.66 2.26
N LEU A 12 -25.95 17.34 2.17
CA LEU A 12 -25.23 16.35 2.99
C LEU A 12 -25.71 14.98 2.51
N THR A 13 -25.00 14.36 1.56
CA THR A 13 -25.01 12.90 1.23
C THR A 13 -24.47 12.61 -0.19
N LYS A 14 -23.33 13.21 -0.58
CA LYS A 14 -22.67 12.79 -1.84
C LYS A 14 -21.14 12.63 -1.78
N GLU A 15 -20.51 12.81 -0.62
CA GLU A 15 -19.03 12.78 -0.51
C GLU A 15 -18.44 11.52 0.13
N THR A 16 -19.24 10.53 0.58
CA THR A 16 -18.70 9.46 1.43
C THR A 16 -18.74 8.04 0.86
N VAL A 17 -19.15 7.82 -0.40
CA VAL A 17 -19.39 6.44 -0.89
C VAL A 17 -18.80 6.13 -2.28
N SER A 18 -17.98 6.99 -2.92
CA SER A 18 -17.44 6.68 -4.26
C SER A 18 -15.92 6.70 -4.46
N ASP A 19 -15.08 6.73 -3.41
CA ASP A 19 -13.60 6.80 -3.57
C ASP A 19 -12.76 5.77 -2.80
N ALA A 20 -13.34 4.97 -1.91
CA ALA A 20 -12.55 4.05 -1.05
C ALA A 20 -11.75 2.99 -1.83
N THR A 21 -12.18 2.59 -3.03
CA THR A 21 -11.43 1.68 -3.90
C THR A 21 -10.25 2.33 -4.61
N ASN A 22 -10.19 3.66 -4.67
CA ASN A 22 -9.10 4.40 -5.33
C ASN A 22 -7.92 4.66 -4.39
N ALA A 23 -8.08 4.34 -3.09
CA ALA A 23 -7.04 4.52 -2.07
C ALA A 23 -5.78 3.68 -2.33
N PHE A 24 -5.88 2.60 -3.11
CA PHE A 24 -4.79 1.69 -3.44
C PHE A 24 -4.73 1.45 -4.94
N GLN A 25 -3.52 1.44 -5.50
CA GLN A 25 -3.29 0.83 -6.80
C GLN A 25 -3.33 -0.70 -6.66
N SER A 26 -4.00 -1.41 -7.58
CA SER A 26 -4.01 -2.87 -7.60
C SER A 26 -3.06 -3.40 -8.68
N LEU A 27 -2.15 -4.28 -8.28
CA LEU A 27 -1.41 -5.17 -9.18
C LEU A 27 -1.88 -6.61 -8.94
N ALA A 28 -2.82 -7.06 -9.76
CA ALA A 28 -3.49 -8.35 -9.59
C ALA A 28 -3.21 -9.31 -10.74
N LYS A 29 -2.80 -10.54 -10.41
CA LYS A 29 -2.70 -11.68 -11.34
C LYS A 29 -3.62 -12.81 -10.91
N ILE A 30 -4.85 -12.48 -10.54
CA ILE A 30 -5.86 -13.44 -10.04
C ILE A 30 -6.90 -13.76 -11.11
N SER A 31 -7.68 -14.82 -10.89
CA SER A 31 -8.80 -15.16 -11.77
C SER A 31 -9.88 -14.08 -11.71
N SER A 32 -10.58 -13.84 -12.82
CA SER A 32 -11.55 -12.75 -12.95
C SER A 32 -12.73 -12.86 -11.99
N ASP A 33 -13.08 -14.07 -11.55
CA ASP A 33 -14.12 -14.35 -10.57
C ASP A 33 -13.71 -13.99 -9.13
N LEU A 34 -12.43 -13.72 -8.88
CA LEU A 34 -11.90 -13.26 -7.59
C LEU A 34 -11.74 -11.73 -7.51
N LEU A 35 -11.79 -11.02 -8.65
CA LEU A 35 -11.67 -9.56 -8.68
C LEU A 35 -12.71 -8.84 -7.79
N PRO A 36 -13.99 -9.25 -7.74
CA PRO A 36 -14.94 -8.62 -6.82
C PRO A 36 -14.53 -8.76 -5.35
N THR A 37 -13.91 -9.89 -4.99
CA THR A 37 -13.41 -10.15 -3.63
C THR A 37 -12.19 -9.28 -3.31
N GLU A 38 -11.27 -9.10 -4.27
CA GLU A 38 -10.14 -8.16 -4.11
C GLU A 38 -10.62 -6.72 -3.91
N LEU A 39 -11.62 -6.28 -4.68
CA LEU A 39 -12.21 -4.94 -4.53
C LEU A 39 -12.82 -4.73 -3.13
N GLN A 40 -13.44 -5.75 -2.55
CA GLN A 40 -13.96 -5.68 -1.17
C GLN A 40 -12.82 -5.54 -0.15
N LEU A 41 -11.70 -6.24 -0.34
CA LEU A 41 -10.52 -6.04 0.51
C LEU A 41 -9.96 -4.62 0.38
N MET A 42 -9.85 -4.09 -0.83
CA MET A 42 -9.38 -2.72 -1.04
C MET A 42 -10.32 -1.70 -0.40
N LYS A 43 -11.64 -1.92 -0.49
CA LYS A 43 -12.65 -1.09 0.19
C LYS A 43 -12.48 -1.16 1.71
N PHE A 44 -12.30 -2.36 2.27
CA PHE A 44 -12.06 -2.56 3.70
C PHE A 44 -10.79 -1.80 4.15
N ALA A 45 -9.67 -1.95 3.44
CA ALA A 45 -8.44 -1.21 3.73
C ALA A 45 -8.65 0.31 3.59
N GLY A 46 -9.40 0.77 2.59
CA GLY A 46 -9.67 2.18 2.33
C GLY A 46 -10.30 2.94 3.52
N HIS A 47 -11.03 2.27 4.41
CA HIS A 47 -11.59 2.90 5.64
C HIS A 47 -10.53 3.39 6.63
N TYR A 48 -9.28 2.94 6.48
CA TYR A 48 -8.16 3.28 7.34
C TYR A 48 -7.24 4.34 6.72
N LEU A 49 -7.61 4.89 5.56
CA LEU A 49 -6.99 6.10 5.06
C LEU A 49 -7.48 7.29 5.91
N ARG A 50 -6.55 8.02 6.50
CA ARG A 50 -6.83 9.19 7.35
C ARG A 50 -6.41 10.46 6.62
N LEU A 51 -7.17 11.53 6.86
CA LEU A 51 -6.82 12.87 6.43
C LEU A 51 -6.33 13.67 7.65
N SER A 52 -5.13 14.24 7.57
CA SER A 52 -4.58 15.17 8.56
C SER A 52 -3.90 16.33 7.85
N ASP A 53 -4.29 17.57 8.18
CA ASP A 53 -3.70 18.79 7.65
C ASP A 53 -3.51 18.77 6.12
N GLU A 54 -4.54 18.32 5.40
CA GLU A 54 -4.58 18.18 3.92
C GLU A 54 -3.75 17.03 3.32
N THR A 55 -3.03 16.26 4.14
CA THR A 55 -2.29 15.06 3.73
C THR A 55 -3.04 13.78 4.10
N GLN A 56 -3.07 12.80 3.21
CA GLN A 56 -3.61 11.48 3.48
C GLN A 56 -2.51 10.48 3.86
N TYR A 57 -2.75 9.69 4.90
CA TYR A 57 -1.84 8.62 5.33
C TYR A 57 -2.61 7.37 5.76
N PHE A 58 -1.99 6.22 5.65
CA PHE A 58 -2.61 4.96 6.03
C PHE A 58 -2.40 4.62 7.51
N ASP A 59 -3.50 4.45 8.25
CA ASP A 59 -3.50 4.13 9.68
C ASP A 59 -3.34 2.61 9.89
N TRP A 60 -2.08 2.18 9.82
CA TRP A 60 -1.71 0.77 9.98
C TRP A 60 -2.14 0.16 11.31
N ASP A 61 -2.08 0.92 12.40
CA ASP A 61 -2.43 0.42 13.74
C ASP A 61 -3.93 0.12 13.83
N SER A 62 -4.79 1.03 13.34
CA SER A 62 -6.23 0.79 13.29
C SER A 62 -6.60 -0.32 12.30
N PHE A 63 -5.95 -0.39 11.13
CA PHE A 63 -6.22 -1.45 10.15
C PHE A 63 -5.86 -2.83 10.70
N LEU A 64 -4.67 -2.95 11.29
CA LEU A 64 -4.22 -4.17 11.95
C LEU A 64 -5.17 -4.58 13.07
N GLN A 65 -5.59 -3.65 13.92
CA GLN A 65 -6.54 -3.95 15.00
C GLN A 65 -7.86 -4.49 14.44
N ALA A 66 -8.39 -3.88 13.38
CA ALA A 66 -9.62 -4.35 12.76
C ALA A 66 -9.49 -5.72 12.08
N VAL A 67 -8.32 -6.02 11.49
CA VAL A 67 -7.99 -7.37 10.98
C VAL A 67 -7.97 -8.38 12.13
N LEU A 68 -7.38 -8.04 13.27
CA LEU A 68 -7.31 -8.92 14.44
C LEU A 68 -8.68 -9.15 15.08
N ASP A 69 -9.57 -8.15 15.01
CA ASP A 69 -10.94 -8.23 15.50
C ASP A 69 -11.91 -8.89 14.49
N TYR A 70 -11.46 -9.14 13.26
CA TYR A 70 -12.27 -9.76 12.22
C TYR A 70 -12.51 -11.25 12.51
N ASN A 71 -13.78 -11.61 12.71
CA ASN A 71 -14.18 -12.97 13.06
C ASN A 71 -14.55 -13.86 11.85
N GLY A 72 -14.47 -13.31 10.63
CA GLY A 72 -14.69 -14.08 9.40
C GLY A 72 -13.55 -15.07 9.13
N LYS A 73 -13.79 -16.00 8.21
CA LYS A 73 -12.81 -17.05 7.84
C LYS A 73 -12.21 -16.83 6.44
N ASP A 74 -12.68 -15.79 5.79
CA ASP A 74 -12.49 -15.37 4.42
C ASP A 74 -11.39 -14.30 4.26
N LEU A 75 -10.85 -13.82 5.39
CA LEU A 75 -9.64 -13.03 5.44
C LEU A 75 -8.70 -13.61 6.51
N VAL A 76 -7.57 -14.17 6.08
CA VAL A 76 -6.62 -14.85 6.96
C VAL A 76 -5.27 -14.18 6.85
N LEU A 77 -4.74 -13.68 7.97
CA LEU A 77 -3.41 -13.09 8.03
C LEU A 77 -2.32 -14.16 7.89
N ILE A 78 -1.32 -13.90 7.06
CA ILE A 78 -0.20 -14.81 6.76
C ILE A 78 1.13 -14.09 7.00
N TYR A 79 2.04 -14.77 7.69
CA TYR A 79 3.40 -14.29 7.90
C TYR A 79 4.39 -14.86 6.89
N PRO A 80 5.46 -14.12 6.52
CA PRO A 80 6.42 -14.56 5.51
C PRO A 80 7.21 -15.83 5.87
N ASP A 81 7.31 -16.18 7.15
CA ASP A 81 7.94 -17.39 7.65
C ASP A 81 7.05 -18.65 7.55
N GLY A 82 5.82 -18.50 7.04
CA GLY A 82 4.88 -19.61 6.87
C GLY A 82 4.22 -20.08 8.17
N ILE A 83 4.45 -19.39 9.29
CA ILE A 83 3.78 -19.69 10.56
C ILE A 83 2.42 -18.97 10.57
N ALA A 84 1.42 -19.63 10.01
CA ALA A 84 0.02 -19.27 10.23
C ALA A 84 -0.38 -19.67 11.66
N VAL A 85 -0.16 -18.80 12.65
CA VAL A 85 -0.65 -19.03 14.03
C VAL A 85 -1.35 -17.77 14.52
N LEU A 86 -2.62 -17.63 14.14
CA LEU A 86 -3.58 -16.76 14.85
C LEU A 86 -4.20 -17.47 16.07
N THR A 87 -3.55 -18.51 16.63
CA THR A 87 -4.08 -19.25 17.80
C THR A 87 -3.31 -19.04 19.10
N GLU A 88 -2.18 -18.34 19.10
CA GLU A 88 -1.49 -17.97 20.34
C GLU A 88 -1.71 -16.48 20.64
N LYS A 89 -2.54 -16.21 21.65
CA LYS A 89 -2.61 -14.89 22.31
C LYS A 89 -1.19 -14.41 22.61
N GLY A 90 -0.72 -13.41 21.86
CA GLY A 90 0.57 -12.75 22.10
C GLY A 90 1.61 -12.85 20.98
N ARG A 91 1.33 -13.52 19.84
CA ARG A 91 2.25 -13.59 18.68
C ARG A 91 1.66 -13.24 17.31
N GLY A 92 0.34 -13.12 17.20
CA GLY A 92 -0.32 -12.61 15.99
C GLY A 92 -0.52 -11.11 16.11
N GLY A 93 0.00 -10.34 15.16
CA GLY A 93 -0.28 -8.92 15.05
C GLY A 93 0.87 -8.03 14.58
N GLU A 94 2.00 -8.54 14.09
CA GLU A 94 3.07 -7.65 13.62
C GLU A 94 2.90 -7.24 12.15
N LEU A 95 3.17 -5.97 11.86
CA LEU A 95 3.28 -5.45 10.50
C LEU A 95 4.55 -5.99 9.84
N ILE A 96 4.46 -6.35 8.57
CA ILE A 96 5.64 -6.67 7.76
C ILE A 96 6.30 -5.35 7.37
N LYS A 97 7.56 -5.16 7.77
CA LYS A 97 8.30 -3.92 7.53
C LYS A 97 9.62 -4.18 6.82
N GLY A 98 9.98 -3.26 5.92
CA GLY A 98 11.27 -3.22 5.24
C GLY A 98 11.78 -1.80 5.15
N SER A 99 13.09 -1.62 5.11
CA SER A 99 13.75 -0.33 5.00
C SER A 99 14.94 -0.45 4.06
N SER A 100 15.04 0.40 3.03
CA SER A 100 16.11 0.26 2.03
C SER A 100 17.52 0.47 2.61
N ASP A 101 17.63 1.16 3.74
CA ASP A 101 18.91 1.49 4.38
C ASP A 101 19.33 0.52 5.49
N LYS A 102 18.49 -0.47 5.82
CA LYS A 102 18.73 -1.43 6.92
C LYS A 102 18.40 -2.85 6.47
N PRO A 103 19.20 -3.84 6.87
CA PRO A 103 18.85 -5.22 6.61
C PRO A 103 17.58 -5.60 7.38
N THR A 104 16.71 -6.38 6.74
CA THR A 104 15.64 -7.11 7.40
C THR A 104 16.26 -8.10 8.39
N LEU A 105 15.72 -8.16 9.61
CA LEU A 105 16.24 -9.01 10.69
C LEU A 105 16.41 -10.46 10.22
N GLY A 106 17.62 -11.00 10.40
CA GLY A 106 17.96 -12.38 10.04
C GLY A 106 18.37 -12.61 8.59
N ARG A 107 18.50 -11.55 7.76
CA ARG A 107 18.97 -11.65 6.37
C ARG A 107 20.29 -10.92 6.17
N ALA A 108 21.29 -11.63 5.63
CA ALA A 108 22.65 -11.11 5.47
C ALA A 108 22.99 -10.61 4.05
N ASN A 109 22.18 -10.96 3.04
CA ASN A 109 22.44 -10.69 1.62
C ASN A 109 21.34 -9.83 0.97
N GLU A 110 20.70 -8.96 1.76
CA GLU A 110 19.70 -8.03 1.27
C GLU A 110 20.37 -6.82 0.60
N PRO A 111 19.86 -6.31 -0.53
CA PRO A 111 20.30 -5.04 -1.08
C PRO A 111 20.13 -3.92 -0.05
N ILE A 112 21.18 -3.14 0.18
CA ILE A 112 21.14 -1.95 1.05
C ILE A 112 21.47 -0.74 0.19
N ILE A 113 20.65 0.30 0.30
CA ILE A 113 20.80 1.60 -0.33
C ILE A 113 21.03 2.63 0.79
N PRO A 114 22.29 3.04 1.03
CA PRO A 114 22.62 4.00 2.07
C PRO A 114 21.99 5.37 1.79
N ARG A 115 21.44 6.02 2.83
CA ARG A 115 20.83 7.36 2.72
C ARG A 115 21.83 8.46 2.32
N ASP A 116 23.11 8.27 2.59
CA ASP A 116 24.18 9.24 2.30
C ASP A 116 24.78 9.06 0.90
N GLN A 117 24.19 8.19 0.07
CA GLN A 117 24.61 7.94 -1.30
C GLN A 117 23.50 8.29 -2.30
N LEU A 118 23.90 8.93 -3.41
CA LEU A 118 23.02 9.08 -4.56
C LEU A 118 22.68 7.72 -5.18
N SER A 119 21.40 7.39 -5.20
CA SER A 119 20.85 6.20 -5.85
C SER A 119 19.88 6.59 -6.95
N ALA A 120 19.73 5.75 -7.97
CA ALA A 120 18.75 5.94 -9.02
C ALA A 120 17.36 5.50 -8.53
N VAL A 121 16.29 6.05 -9.13
CA VAL A 121 14.92 5.57 -8.87
C VAL A 121 14.82 4.05 -9.12
N SER A 122 15.50 3.55 -10.17
CA SER A 122 15.56 2.10 -10.45
C SER A 122 16.15 1.27 -9.32
N ASP A 123 17.13 1.79 -8.57
CA ASP A 123 17.74 1.06 -7.46
C ASP A 123 16.72 0.86 -6.33
N ILE A 124 15.93 1.89 -6.03
CA ILE A 124 14.82 1.81 -5.06
C ILE A 124 13.74 0.85 -5.54
N THR A 125 13.39 0.89 -6.82
CA THR A 125 12.44 -0.05 -7.42
C THR A 125 12.94 -1.50 -7.30
N ASP A 126 14.21 -1.76 -7.59
CA ASP A 126 14.82 -3.09 -7.46
C ASP A 126 14.78 -3.58 -6.01
N TYR A 127 15.03 -2.70 -5.03
CA TYR A 127 14.86 -3.02 -3.61
C TYR A 127 13.42 -3.41 -3.28
N ILE A 128 12.41 -2.66 -3.76
CA ILE A 128 10.99 -2.99 -3.55
C ILE A 128 10.65 -4.35 -4.16
N VAL A 129 11.12 -4.64 -5.37
CA VAL A 129 10.93 -5.94 -6.03
C VAL A 129 11.56 -7.07 -5.20
N TYR A 130 12.78 -6.86 -4.70
CA TYR A 130 13.44 -7.81 -3.79
C TYR A 130 12.61 -8.03 -2.54
N PHE A 131 12.15 -6.97 -1.88
CA PHE A 131 11.37 -7.06 -0.65
C PHE A 131 10.06 -7.84 -0.88
N VAL A 132 9.28 -7.45 -1.88
CA VAL A 132 7.98 -8.09 -2.17
C VAL A 132 8.13 -9.57 -2.55
N THR A 133 9.15 -9.92 -3.35
CA THR A 133 9.32 -11.30 -3.83
C THR A 133 10.09 -12.19 -2.86
N GLN A 134 11.17 -11.69 -2.25
CA GLN A 134 12.09 -12.50 -1.44
C GLN A 134 11.80 -12.40 0.05
N VAL A 135 11.36 -11.24 0.54
CA VAL A 135 11.08 -11.02 1.97
C VAL A 135 9.64 -11.41 2.26
N VAL A 136 8.67 -10.82 1.55
CA VAL A 136 7.24 -11.09 1.75
C VAL A 136 6.82 -12.43 1.13
N GLY A 137 7.50 -12.88 0.06
CA GLY A 137 7.18 -14.12 -0.63
C GLY A 137 5.91 -14.04 -1.47
N VAL A 138 5.71 -12.92 -2.18
CA VAL A 138 4.64 -12.80 -3.20
C VAL A 138 5.11 -13.47 -4.49
N SER A 139 4.37 -14.48 -4.95
CA SER A 139 4.70 -15.24 -6.16
C SER A 139 4.13 -14.56 -7.41
N MET A 140 4.79 -13.48 -7.85
CA MET A 140 4.42 -12.69 -9.03
C MET A 140 5.65 -12.44 -9.92
N ASP A 141 5.42 -12.05 -11.17
CA ASP A 141 6.47 -11.61 -12.08
C ASP A 141 7.17 -10.36 -11.55
N ALA A 142 8.48 -10.47 -11.30
CA ALA A 142 9.32 -9.39 -10.82
C ALA A 142 9.30 -8.17 -11.75
N SER A 143 9.20 -8.38 -13.07
CA SER A 143 9.14 -7.30 -14.05
C SER A 143 7.83 -6.50 -13.93
N ALA A 144 6.71 -7.18 -13.68
CA ALA A 144 5.42 -6.51 -13.48
C ALA A 144 5.41 -5.64 -12.21
N ILE A 145 6.04 -6.13 -11.13
CA ILE A 145 6.22 -5.34 -9.90
C ILE A 145 7.10 -4.12 -10.20
N TYR A 146 8.25 -4.34 -10.85
CA TYR A 146 9.19 -3.29 -11.22
C TYR A 146 8.52 -2.19 -12.04
N ASP A 147 7.88 -2.55 -13.15
CA ASP A 147 7.27 -1.60 -14.08
C ASP A 147 6.13 -0.82 -13.42
N THR A 148 5.34 -1.47 -12.57
CA THR A 148 4.23 -0.81 -11.86
C THR A 148 4.74 0.24 -10.88
N VAL A 149 5.71 -0.14 -10.04
CA VAL A 149 6.29 0.76 -9.03
C VAL A 149 7.09 1.88 -9.68
N LEU A 150 7.90 1.56 -10.69
CA LEU A 150 8.66 2.56 -11.44
C LEU A 150 7.72 3.56 -12.13
N ASN A 151 6.63 3.10 -12.74
CA ASN A 151 5.65 3.99 -13.36
C ASN A 151 5.00 4.93 -12.32
N ALA A 152 4.67 4.43 -11.12
CA ALA A 152 4.14 5.28 -10.05
C ALA A 152 5.16 6.36 -9.65
N PHE A 153 6.44 6.00 -9.43
CA PHE A 153 7.48 6.94 -8.99
C PHE A 153 7.94 7.93 -10.06
N THR A 154 7.87 7.54 -11.34
CA THR A 154 8.19 8.44 -12.47
C THR A 154 6.99 9.29 -12.90
N ASN A 155 5.80 9.01 -12.35
CA ASN A 155 4.56 9.70 -12.66
C ASN A 155 3.72 10.00 -11.40
N LEU A 156 4.39 10.50 -10.35
CA LEU A 156 3.78 10.73 -9.02
C LEU A 156 2.59 11.68 -9.06
N LYS A 157 2.56 12.62 -10.01
CA LYS A 157 1.40 13.52 -10.19
C LYS A 157 0.15 12.73 -10.53
N TRP A 158 0.26 11.82 -11.50
CA TRP A 158 -0.82 10.92 -11.86
C TRP A 158 -1.20 10.00 -10.70
N ALA A 159 -0.22 9.47 -9.97
CA ALA A 159 -0.47 8.61 -8.82
C ALA A 159 -1.27 9.34 -7.72
N SER A 160 -0.94 10.61 -7.48
CA SER A 160 -1.64 11.48 -6.54
C SER A 160 -3.06 11.81 -7.01
N GLU A 161 -3.21 12.26 -8.26
CA GLU A 161 -4.52 12.54 -8.87
C GLU A 161 -5.42 11.30 -8.95
N SER A 162 -4.83 10.09 -8.89
CA SER A 162 -5.55 8.81 -8.86
C SER A 162 -5.93 8.33 -7.45
N GLY A 163 -5.49 9.03 -6.40
CA GLY A 163 -5.89 8.76 -5.01
C GLY A 163 -5.01 7.78 -4.22
N PHE A 164 -4.03 7.14 -4.85
CA PHE A 164 -3.20 6.12 -4.20
C PHE A 164 -1.77 6.57 -3.89
N ALA A 165 -1.45 7.85 -4.08
CA ALA A 165 -0.22 8.44 -3.56
C ALA A 165 -0.50 9.80 -2.90
N ASP A 166 0.20 10.12 -1.83
CA ASP A 166 0.05 11.40 -1.14
C ASP A 166 1.41 12.00 -0.77
N PHE A 167 1.52 13.33 -0.88
CA PHE A 167 2.75 14.07 -0.66
C PHE A 167 2.84 14.55 0.78
N SER A 168 4.05 14.54 1.34
CA SER A 168 4.32 15.19 2.62
C SER A 168 5.65 15.92 2.57
N SER A 169 5.67 17.13 3.13
CA SER A 169 6.90 17.88 3.35
C SER A 169 7.41 17.67 4.76
N SER A 170 8.74 17.65 4.94
CA SER A 170 9.30 17.62 6.29
C SER A 170 9.14 18.96 7.00
N SER A 171 9.00 18.89 8.32
CA SER A 171 8.95 20.09 9.18
C SER A 171 10.25 20.90 9.16
N THR A 172 11.37 20.30 8.76
CA THR A 172 12.68 20.96 8.65
C THR A 172 12.90 21.60 7.28
N GLY A 173 12.06 21.26 6.28
CA GLY A 173 12.14 21.81 4.93
C GLY A 173 13.37 21.37 4.13
N THR A 174 14.07 20.30 4.54
CA THR A 174 15.26 19.79 3.84
C THR A 174 14.98 18.58 2.95
N ASN A 175 13.90 17.86 3.22
CA ASN A 175 13.43 16.72 2.44
C ASN A 175 11.89 16.69 2.36
N SER A 176 11.38 15.82 1.52
CA SER A 176 9.96 15.51 1.38
C SER A 176 9.79 14.05 1.01
N SER A 177 8.54 13.59 1.01
CA SER A 177 8.21 12.18 0.84
C SER A 177 6.89 11.98 0.15
N TRP A 178 6.70 10.76 -0.33
CA TRP A 178 5.45 10.24 -0.86
C TRP A 178 5.06 8.95 -0.15
N GLU A 179 3.82 8.86 0.32
CA GLU A 179 3.22 7.58 0.67
C GLU A 179 2.51 7.03 -0.58
N TYR A 180 3.02 5.96 -1.16
CA TYR A 180 2.40 5.23 -2.27
C TYR A 180 1.73 3.94 -1.76
N ARG A 181 0.46 3.74 -2.07
CA ARG A 181 -0.39 2.66 -1.57
C ARG A 181 -0.69 1.65 -2.68
N ILE A 182 -0.30 0.39 -2.49
CA ILE A 182 -0.45 -0.66 -3.50
C ILE A 182 -0.78 -2.02 -2.88
N THR A 183 -1.60 -2.81 -3.59
CA THR A 183 -1.81 -4.23 -3.33
C THR A 183 -1.13 -5.11 -4.37
N PHE A 184 -0.52 -6.21 -3.92
CA PHE A 184 0.09 -7.22 -4.79
C PHE A 184 -0.66 -8.55 -4.64
N SER A 185 -1.53 -8.88 -5.60
CA SER A 185 -2.42 -10.04 -5.53
C SER A 185 -2.00 -11.14 -6.51
N ALA A 186 -1.82 -12.36 -6.02
CA ALA A 186 -1.39 -13.53 -6.79
C ALA A 186 -2.22 -14.78 -6.46
N PRO A 187 -2.36 -15.75 -7.38
CA PRO A 187 -3.13 -16.96 -7.13
C PRO A 187 -2.55 -17.76 -5.95
N TYR A 188 -3.43 -18.35 -5.14
CA TYR A 188 -3.01 -19.31 -4.13
C TYR A 188 -3.02 -20.73 -4.71
N SER A 189 -1.86 -21.41 -4.71
CA SER A 189 -1.75 -22.75 -5.32
C SER A 189 -2.57 -23.84 -4.63
N GLY A 190 -2.99 -23.63 -3.38
CA GLY A 190 -3.78 -24.59 -2.63
C GLY A 190 -5.29 -24.53 -2.89
N SER A 191 -5.82 -23.49 -3.54
CA SER A 191 -7.26 -23.35 -3.82
C SER A 191 -7.55 -22.30 -4.88
N SER A 192 -8.41 -22.64 -5.86
CA SER A 192 -8.92 -21.70 -6.87
C SER A 192 -9.90 -20.66 -6.29
N GLU A 193 -10.48 -20.93 -5.12
CA GLU A 193 -11.40 -20.02 -4.45
C GLU A 193 -10.68 -19.04 -3.51
N SER A 194 -9.35 -18.91 -3.64
CA SER A 194 -8.60 -17.95 -2.82
C SER A 194 -7.39 -17.40 -3.54
N PHE A 195 -6.91 -16.24 -3.08
CA PHE A 195 -5.69 -15.63 -3.55
C PHE A 195 -4.86 -15.14 -2.37
N LEU A 196 -3.57 -14.94 -2.60
CA LEU A 196 -2.69 -14.25 -1.67
C LEU A 196 -2.61 -12.78 -2.07
N THR A 197 -2.59 -11.88 -1.10
CA THR A 197 -2.41 -10.47 -1.36
C THR A 197 -1.55 -9.82 -0.29
N PHE A 198 -0.67 -8.93 -0.71
CA PHE A 198 0.08 -8.05 0.18
C PHE A 198 -0.48 -6.64 0.06
N VAL A 199 -1.18 -6.19 1.09
CA VAL A 199 -1.64 -4.79 1.20
C VAL A 199 -0.49 -3.99 1.79
N SER A 200 -0.08 -2.91 1.12
CA SER A 200 1.15 -2.21 1.49
C SER A 200 1.13 -0.72 1.22
N THR A 201 1.95 -0.01 1.99
CA THR A 201 2.37 1.36 1.74
C THR A 201 3.87 1.38 1.54
N ILE A 202 4.32 2.18 0.58
CA ILE A 202 5.71 2.43 0.26
C ILE A 202 5.95 3.92 0.47
N TYR A 203 6.73 4.24 1.49
CA TYR A 203 7.12 5.60 1.82
C TYR A 203 8.45 5.92 1.12
N LEU A 204 8.39 6.72 0.07
CA LEU A 204 9.55 7.17 -0.70
C LEU A 204 9.97 8.57 -0.24
N GLU A 205 11.16 8.70 0.31
CA GLU A 205 11.75 9.96 0.75
C GLU A 205 12.95 10.34 -0.13
N ALA A 206 13.15 11.64 -0.35
CA ALA A 206 14.34 12.16 -1.02
C ALA A 206 14.67 13.57 -0.51
N ASP A 207 15.90 14.01 -0.76
CA ASP A 207 16.35 15.40 -0.62
C ASP A 207 15.77 16.33 -1.71
N ILE A 208 14.46 16.21 -1.93
CA ILE A 208 13.63 17.07 -2.77
C ILE A 208 12.72 17.84 -1.82
N THR A 209 12.55 19.14 -2.00
CA THR A 209 11.78 19.97 -1.07
C THR A 209 10.35 20.23 -1.52
N ASN A 210 10.16 20.59 -2.79
CA ASN A 210 8.86 20.93 -3.33
C ASN A 210 8.24 19.73 -4.05
N GLU A 211 6.94 19.53 -3.87
CA GLU A 211 6.16 18.50 -4.58
C GLU A 211 6.42 18.54 -6.09
N SER A 212 6.42 19.73 -6.69
CA SER A 212 6.60 19.89 -8.13
C SER A 212 7.98 19.50 -8.65
N SER A 213 8.99 19.39 -7.77
CA SER A 213 10.33 18.94 -8.13
C SER A 213 10.44 17.41 -8.24
N TRP A 214 9.42 16.67 -7.81
CA TRP A 214 9.28 15.24 -8.09
C TRP A 214 8.77 14.96 -9.51
N TRP A 215 8.21 15.96 -10.21
CA TRP A 215 7.70 15.77 -11.55
C TRP A 215 8.82 15.58 -12.57
N GLY A 216 8.68 14.56 -13.42
CA GLY A 216 9.66 14.27 -14.47
C GLY A 216 10.84 13.43 -14.03
N LEU A 217 10.79 12.82 -12.83
CA LEU A 217 11.70 11.73 -12.49
C LEU A 217 11.61 10.62 -13.55
N VAL A 218 12.76 10.07 -13.88
CA VAL A 218 12.92 8.89 -14.75
C VAL A 218 13.73 7.84 -14.01
N SER A 219 13.80 6.61 -14.54
CA SER A 219 14.50 5.49 -13.89
C SER A 219 15.93 5.83 -13.45
N SER A 220 16.67 6.62 -14.24
CA SER A 220 18.05 7.01 -13.97
C SER A 220 18.20 8.31 -13.17
N SER A 221 17.11 8.98 -12.78
CA SER A 221 17.16 10.16 -11.91
C SER A 221 17.77 9.78 -10.57
N LYS A 222 18.73 10.57 -10.09
CA LYS A 222 19.47 10.27 -8.87
C LYS A 222 19.23 11.32 -7.81
N GLN A 223 18.97 10.87 -6.59
CA GLN A 223 18.87 11.66 -5.36
C GLN A 223 19.28 10.79 -4.17
N HIS A 224 19.30 11.37 -2.97
CA HIS A 224 19.45 10.62 -1.73
C HIS A 224 18.12 9.94 -1.39
N PHE A 225 17.73 8.95 -2.19
CA PHE A 225 16.47 8.25 -1.99
C PHE A 225 16.53 7.30 -0.79
N HIS A 226 15.42 7.23 -0.09
CA HIS A 226 15.15 6.27 0.97
C HIS A 226 13.74 5.70 0.82
N CYS A 227 13.56 4.43 1.15
CA CYS A 227 12.26 3.76 1.09
C CYS A 227 11.98 2.95 2.35
N ASP A 228 10.81 3.16 2.95
CA ASP A 228 10.24 2.26 3.96
C ASP A 228 8.98 1.59 3.39
N ILE A 229 8.86 0.28 3.57
CA ILE A 229 7.70 -0.52 3.14
C ILE A 229 7.02 -1.05 4.40
N THR A 230 5.71 -0.85 4.52
CA THR A 230 4.90 -1.44 5.59
C THR A 230 3.71 -2.15 4.97
N GLY A 231 3.35 -3.32 5.51
CA GLY A 231 2.20 -4.04 4.99
C GLY A 231 1.73 -5.23 5.82
N LEU A 232 0.63 -5.82 5.36
CA LEU A 232 0.08 -7.08 5.85
C LEU A 232 -0.18 -8.00 4.66
N LYS A 233 0.12 -9.28 4.84
CA LYS A 233 -0.10 -10.31 3.83
C LYS A 233 -1.28 -11.19 4.24
N PHE A 234 -2.18 -11.47 3.31
CA PHE A 234 -3.40 -12.23 3.55
C PHE A 234 -3.54 -13.38 2.56
N GLN A 235 -4.19 -14.45 3.00
CA GLN A 235 -5.02 -15.27 2.13
C GLN A 235 -6.44 -14.76 2.20
N VAL A 236 -7.02 -14.48 1.04
CA VAL A 236 -8.40 -14.00 0.91
C VAL A 236 -9.20 -15.05 0.17
N ILE A 237 -10.32 -15.45 0.77
CA ILE A 237 -11.22 -16.45 0.20
C ILE A 237 -12.33 -15.72 -0.53
N LYS A 238 -12.69 -16.26 -1.69
CA LYS A 238 -13.80 -15.79 -2.51
C LYS A 238 -15.05 -15.59 -1.68
N GLY A 239 -15.67 -14.45 -1.89
CA GLY A 239 -16.86 -14.06 -1.15
C GLY A 239 -16.59 -13.10 0.01
N PHE A 240 -15.33 -12.87 0.41
CA PHE A 240 -15.00 -11.79 1.35
C PHE A 240 -15.72 -10.49 0.97
N GLN A 241 -16.40 -9.91 1.96
CA GLN A 241 -17.07 -8.63 1.86
C GLN A 241 -16.48 -7.69 2.90
N ASP A 242 -16.36 -6.43 2.53
CA ASP A 242 -16.05 -5.36 3.47
C ASP A 242 -17.03 -5.41 4.66
N PRO A 243 -16.55 -5.50 5.91
CA PRO A 243 -17.41 -5.60 7.09
C PRO A 243 -18.18 -4.31 7.43
N TYR A 244 -17.97 -3.22 6.69
CA TYR A 244 -18.61 -1.91 6.90
C TYR A 244 -19.63 -1.51 5.81
#